data_AF-A0A956NTI4-F1
#
_entry.id   AF-A0A956NTI4-F1
#
_cell.length_a   1.000
_cell.length_b   1.000
_cell.length_c   1.000
_cell.angle_alpha   90.00
_cell.angle_beta   90.00
_cell.angle_gamma   90.00
#
_symmetry.space_group_name_H-M   'P 1'
#
loop_
_entity.id
_entity.type
_entity.pdbx_description
1 polymer ?
#
loop_
_entity_poly.entity_id
_entity_poly.type
_entity_poly.pdbx_seq_one_letter_code
_entity_poly.pdbx_strand_id
1 'polypeptide(L)'
;LELNDTQSSVLAMVFQYCDDHGLLLDDLADLRGVLQYLREHVDEISAYGGMSTQTVGVMLRELTELQAQGAEGFFGLPEFDLDDLIVLDRDGRGVISVMELQDCQDKPALFSTFLMWMLARLYLELPEVGDAAKPKLVFFLDEAHLLFDGASKAFRDQVEQVVRLIRSKGVGIIFITQSPKDLPAEVLGQLGNRVQHALRAFTPDDEKALRAAA
;
A
#
# COMPACT_ATOMS: atom_id res chain seq x y z
N LEU A 1 2.12 7.67 4.91
CA LEU A 1 2.75 8.99 5.21
C LEU A 1 2.27 9.97 4.14
N GLU A 2 1.64 11.08 4.52
CA GLU A 2 1.12 12.10 3.58
C GLU A 2 2.22 13.06 3.14
N LEU A 3 3.31 12.50 2.62
CA LEU A 3 4.48 13.28 2.22
C LEU A 3 4.16 14.09 0.95
N ASN A 4 4.54 15.36 0.96
CA ASN A 4 4.62 16.17 -0.25
C ASN A 4 5.83 15.76 -1.10
N ASP A 5 5.94 16.32 -2.31
CA ASP A 5 6.99 15.97 -3.27
C ASP A 5 8.41 16.18 -2.71
N THR A 6 8.61 17.22 -1.90
CA THR A 6 9.92 17.50 -1.29
C THR A 6 10.26 16.45 -0.23
N GLN A 7 9.31 16.10 0.64
CA GLN A 7 9.49 15.08 1.66
C GLN A 7 9.68 13.70 1.06
N SER A 8 8.98 13.38 -0.03
CA SER A 8 9.12 12.13 -0.77
C SER A 8 10.50 12.01 -1.42
N SER A 9 10.99 13.11 -2.01
CA SER A 9 12.36 13.19 -2.54
C SER A 9 13.41 13.02 -1.45
N VAL A 10 13.22 13.64 -0.28
CA VAL A 10 14.10 13.44 0.88
C VAL A 10 14.11 11.98 1.33
N LEU A 11 12.94 11.34 1.43
CA LEU A 11 12.87 9.93 1.81
C LEU A 11 13.63 9.02 0.82
N ALA A 12 13.49 9.28 -0.48
CA ALA A 12 14.23 8.54 -1.51
C ALA A 12 15.75 8.75 -1.39
N MET A 13 16.21 9.97 -1.11
CA MET A 13 17.63 10.25 -0.86
C MET A 13 18.14 9.53 0.40
N VAL A 14 17.33 9.47 1.45
CA VAL A 14 17.67 8.73 2.69
C VAL A 14 17.82 7.25 2.42
N PHE A 15 16.92 6.64 1.63
CA PHE A 15 17.04 5.24 1.24
C PHE A 15 18.31 4.98 0.42
N GLN A 16 18.61 5.82 -0.57
CA GLN A 16 19.85 5.70 -1.34
C GLN A 16 21.10 5.85 -0.48
N TYR A 17 21.10 6.79 0.47
CA TYR A 17 22.20 6.95 1.41
C TYR A 17 22.42 5.66 2.23
N CYS A 18 21.35 5.02 2.70
CA CYS A 18 21.43 3.77 3.45
C CYS A 18 22.00 2.63 2.60
N ASP A 19 21.52 2.47 1.37
CA ASP A 19 22.01 1.46 0.43
C ASP A 19 23.53 1.62 0.17
N ASP A 20 23.98 2.85 -0.09
CA ASP A 20 25.39 3.15 -0.37
C ASP A 20 26.31 2.91 0.85
N HIS A 21 25.77 3.05 2.07
CA HIS A 21 26.52 2.87 3.32
C HIS A 21 26.29 1.50 3.97
N GLY A 22 25.50 0.62 3.35
CA GLY A 22 25.15 -0.69 3.89
C GLY A 22 24.39 -0.63 5.22
N LEU A 23 23.61 0.43 5.44
CA LEU A 23 22.75 0.58 6.60
C LEU A 23 21.43 -0.14 6.31
N LEU A 24 21.14 -1.19 7.08
CA LEU A 24 19.86 -1.87 7.01
C LEU A 24 18.79 -0.99 7.68
N LEU A 25 17.64 -0.87 7.00
CA LEU A 25 16.45 -0.19 7.51
C LEU A 25 15.38 -1.26 7.71
N ASP A 26 15.45 -1.97 8.83
CA ASP A 26 14.56 -3.10 9.11
C ASP A 26 13.23 -2.61 9.71
N ASP A 27 13.26 -1.51 10.47
CA ASP A 27 12.07 -0.98 11.12
C ASP A 27 11.93 0.56 11.08
N LEU A 28 10.82 1.06 11.65
CA LEU A 28 10.56 2.50 11.76
C LEU A 28 11.55 3.22 12.69
N ALA A 29 12.15 2.52 13.65
CA ALA A 29 13.14 3.08 14.56
C ALA A 29 14.47 3.31 13.84
N ASP A 30 14.87 2.43 12.92
CA ASP A 30 16.04 2.59 12.05
C ASP A 30 15.89 3.82 11.15
N LEU A 31 14.76 3.92 10.43
CA LEU A 31 14.49 5.07 9.56
C LEU A 31 14.49 6.37 10.37
N ARG A 32 13.89 6.37 11.56
CA ARG A 32 13.92 7.51 12.47
C ARG A 32 15.35 7.85 12.91
N GLY A 33 16.16 6.85 13.22
CA GLY A 33 17.57 6.99 13.60
C GLY A 33 18.39 7.65 12.50
N VAL A 34 18.26 7.16 11.26
CA VAL A 34 18.94 7.74 10.10
C VAL A 34 18.50 9.17 9.83
N LEU A 35 17.20 9.46 9.87
CA LEU A 35 16.69 10.83 9.72
C LEU A 35 17.25 11.78 10.79
N GLN A 36 17.37 11.32 12.04
CA GLN A 36 17.98 12.11 13.12
C GLN A 36 19.47 12.32 12.90
N TYR A 37 20.20 11.28 12.48
CA TYR A 37 21.61 11.37 12.16
C TYR A 37 21.89 12.37 11.04
N LEU A 38 21.19 12.23 9.90
CA LEU A 38 21.37 13.09 8.73
C LEU A 38 20.91 14.53 8.97
N ARG A 39 20.01 14.76 9.94
CA ARG A 39 19.65 16.11 10.38
C ARG A 39 20.84 16.84 11.02
N GLU A 40 21.72 16.12 11.70
CA GLU A 40 22.93 16.65 12.33
C GLU A 40 24.13 16.66 11.37
N HIS A 41 24.11 15.80 10.35
CA HIS A 41 25.18 15.59 9.36
C HIS A 41 24.70 15.90 7.93
N VAL A 42 24.18 17.12 7.72
CA VAL A 42 23.54 17.53 6.44
C VAL A 42 24.53 17.51 5.26
N ASP A 43 25.82 17.65 5.53
CA ASP A 43 26.89 17.54 4.55
C ASP A 43 27.01 16.13 3.94
N GLU A 44 26.70 15.09 4.69
CA GLU A 44 26.75 13.71 4.19
C GLU A 44 25.67 13.42 3.14
N ILE A 45 24.47 14.02 3.29
CA ILE A 45 23.39 13.85 2.30
C ILE A 45 23.53 14.79 1.10
N SER A 46 24.40 15.80 1.18
CA SER A 46 24.54 16.84 0.14
C SER A 46 24.90 16.28 -1.25
N ALA A 47 25.58 15.14 -1.30
CA ALA A 47 25.92 14.43 -2.54
C ALA A 47 24.70 13.85 -3.27
N TYR A 48 23.63 13.55 -2.52
CA TYR A 48 22.35 13.04 -3.03
C TYR A 48 21.37 14.16 -3.33
N GLY A 49 21.48 15.27 -2.58
CA GLY A 49 20.71 16.49 -2.77
C GLY A 49 20.55 17.29 -1.48
N GLY A 50 19.73 18.34 -1.53
CA GLY A 50 19.50 19.21 -0.39
C GLY A 50 18.39 18.70 0.54
N MET A 51 18.67 18.63 1.83
CA MET A 51 17.69 18.30 2.86
C MET A 51 17.62 19.43 3.90
N SER A 52 16.43 20.01 4.09
CA SER A 52 16.22 21.01 5.15
C SER A 52 15.91 20.34 6.49
N THR A 53 16.40 20.90 7.59
CA THR A 53 16.09 20.42 8.95
C THR A 53 14.59 20.52 9.28
N GLN A 54 13.88 21.45 8.64
CA GLN A 54 12.43 21.60 8.76
C GLN A 54 11.71 20.43 8.12
N THR A 55 12.11 20.01 6.91
CA THR A 55 11.55 18.86 6.19
C THR A 55 11.69 17.59 7.02
N VAL A 56 12.88 17.35 7.57
CA VAL A 56 13.14 16.20 8.46
C VAL A 56 12.25 16.26 9.71
N GLY A 57 12.10 17.44 10.31
CA GLY A 57 11.24 17.62 11.47
C GLY A 57 9.76 17.29 11.22
N VAL A 58 9.25 17.53 10.00
CA VAL A 58 7.90 17.10 9.62
C VAL A 58 7.84 15.59 9.43
N MET A 59 8.80 14.99 8.72
CA MET A 59 8.85 13.54 8.51
C MET A 59 8.92 12.75 9.82
N LEU A 60 9.73 13.21 10.79
CA LEU A 60 9.82 12.61 12.12
C LEU A 60 8.47 12.65 12.87
N ARG A 61 7.67 13.70 12.66
CA ARG A 61 6.32 13.80 13.25
C ARG A 61 5.36 12.81 12.61
N GLU A 62 5.37 12.71 11.29
CA GLU A 62 4.53 11.75 10.57
C GLU A 62 4.89 10.30 10.93
N LEU A 63 6.18 9.99 11.10
CA LEU A 63 6.62 8.68 11.62
C LEU A 63 6.11 8.43 13.05
N THR A 64 6.15 9.45 13.91
CA THR A 64 5.64 9.33 15.28
C THR A 64 4.13 9.06 15.30
N GLU A 65 3.37 9.72 14.43
CA GLU A 65 1.94 9.50 14.28
C GLU A 65 1.63 8.08 13.77
N LEU A 66 2.41 7.61 12.80
CA LEU A 66 2.29 6.24 12.29
C LEU A 66 2.63 5.20 13.37
N GLN A 67 3.67 5.44 14.18
CA GLN A 67 4.02 4.60 15.34
C GLN A 67 2.89 4.60 16.39
N ALA A 68 2.29 5.75 16.69
CA ALA A 68 1.17 5.85 17.62
C ALA A 68 -0.07 5.07 17.16
N GLN A 69 -0.22 4.86 15.84
CA GLN A 69 -1.24 3.99 15.26
C GLN A 69 -0.90 2.50 15.36
N GLY A 70 0.31 2.12 15.79
CA GLY A 70 0.73 0.72 15.96
C GLY A 70 1.47 0.15 14.75
N ALA A 71 2.05 1.00 13.89
CA ALA A 71 2.74 0.56 12.68
C ALA A 71 4.01 -0.26 12.93
N GLU A 72 4.58 -0.21 14.13
CA GLU A 72 5.77 -1.00 14.50
C GLU A 72 5.54 -2.50 14.36
N GLY A 73 4.31 -2.99 14.55
CA GLY A 73 3.98 -4.40 14.33
C GLY A 73 3.96 -4.83 12.86
N PHE A 74 3.82 -3.88 11.93
CA PHE A 74 3.78 -4.14 10.49
C PHE A 74 5.13 -3.94 9.81
N PHE A 75 5.89 -2.95 10.27
CA PHE A 75 7.20 -2.56 9.72
C PHE A 75 8.30 -2.89 10.73
N GLY A 76 8.39 -4.16 11.10
CA GLY A 76 9.37 -4.66 12.06
C GLY A 76 9.64 -6.15 11.86
N LEU A 77 10.51 -6.70 12.71
CA LEU A 77 10.93 -8.10 12.64
C LEU A 77 10.18 -9.01 13.63
N PRO A 78 9.82 -10.25 13.26
CA PRO A 78 9.98 -10.83 11.92
C PRO A 78 9.02 -10.19 10.91
N GLU A 79 9.49 -9.99 9.69
CA GLU A 79 8.64 -9.48 8.61
C GLU A 79 7.54 -10.48 8.26
N PHE A 80 6.42 -9.96 7.75
CA PHE A 80 5.38 -10.79 7.16
C PHE A 80 5.86 -11.40 5.84
N ASP A 81 5.89 -12.73 5.77
CA ASP A 81 6.30 -13.49 4.60
C ASP A 81 5.12 -13.68 3.62
N LEU A 82 5.30 -13.31 2.36
CA LEU A 82 4.27 -13.49 1.33
C LEU A 82 4.03 -14.97 1.01
N ASP A 83 5.02 -15.84 1.21
CA ASP A 83 4.88 -17.28 0.95
C ASP A 83 3.86 -17.92 1.92
N ASP A 84 3.64 -17.33 3.10
CA ASP A 84 2.59 -17.76 4.04
C ASP A 84 1.17 -17.58 3.46
N LEU A 85 1.00 -16.70 2.46
CA LEU A 85 -0.28 -16.53 1.74
C LEU A 85 -0.45 -17.51 0.57
N ILE A 86 0.63 -18.15 0.11
CA ILE A 86 0.65 -18.99 -1.10
C ILE A 86 0.85 -20.45 -0.70
N VAL A 87 -0.07 -20.94 0.14
CA VAL A 87 -0.02 -22.31 0.67
C VAL A 87 -1.14 -23.16 0.09
N LEU A 88 -0.81 -24.42 -0.21
CA LEU A 88 -1.78 -25.45 -0.59
C LEU A 88 -2.03 -26.39 0.59
N ASP A 89 -3.27 -26.83 0.75
CA ASP A 89 -3.63 -27.88 1.70
C ASP A 89 -3.08 -29.25 1.26
N ARG A 90 -3.30 -30.27 2.10
CA ARG A 90 -2.83 -31.65 1.84
C ARG A 90 -3.42 -32.28 0.57
N ASP A 91 -4.55 -31.76 0.10
CA ASP A 91 -5.25 -32.24 -1.10
C ASP A 91 -4.87 -31.40 -2.33
N GLY A 92 -3.93 -30.45 -2.21
CA GLY A 92 -3.49 -29.56 -3.28
C GLY A 92 -4.44 -28.41 -3.59
N ARG A 93 -5.37 -28.07 -2.69
CA ARG A 93 -6.29 -26.94 -2.83
C ARG A 93 -5.71 -25.69 -2.20
N GLY A 94 -6.03 -24.52 -2.75
CA GLY A 94 -5.68 -23.24 -2.13
C GLY A 94 -6.33 -23.09 -0.75
N VAL A 95 -5.62 -22.45 0.17
CA VAL A 95 -6.12 -22.13 1.51
C VAL A 95 -6.78 -20.75 1.49
N ILE A 96 -7.84 -20.58 2.30
CA ILE A 96 -8.41 -19.26 2.56
C ILE A 96 -7.73 -18.71 3.81
N SER A 97 -6.89 -17.69 3.63
CA SER A 97 -6.29 -16.93 4.71
C SER A 97 -7.16 -15.71 5.01
N VAL A 98 -7.47 -15.49 6.28
CA VAL A 98 -8.19 -14.29 6.74
C VAL A 98 -7.20 -13.44 7.52
N MET A 99 -6.90 -12.26 6.98
CA MET A 99 -6.08 -11.27 7.65
C MET A 99 -7.00 -10.29 8.37
N GLU A 100 -7.02 -10.37 9.70
CA GLU A 100 -7.87 -9.54 10.53
C GLU A 100 -7.10 -8.34 11.07
N LEU A 101 -7.65 -7.15 10.87
CA LEU A 101 -7.06 -5.89 11.32
C LEU A 101 -7.98 -5.25 12.38
N GLN A 102 -8.28 -6.02 13.45
CA GLN A 102 -9.29 -5.68 14.48
C GLN A 102 -9.14 -4.26 15.05
N ASP A 103 -7.90 -3.76 15.17
CA ASP A 103 -7.59 -2.47 15.80
C ASP A 103 -7.28 -1.34 14.80
N CYS A 104 -7.60 -1.51 13.51
CA CYS A 104 -7.27 -0.56 12.44
C CYS A 104 -8.48 0.18 11.85
N GLN A 105 -9.71 -0.12 12.27
CA GLN A 105 -10.91 0.56 11.74
C GLN A 105 -10.86 2.09 11.92
N ASP A 106 -10.29 2.55 13.03
CA ASP A 106 -10.09 3.98 13.32
C ASP A 106 -8.74 4.52 12.81
N LYS A 107 -7.99 3.74 12.01
CA LYS A 107 -6.62 4.03 11.58
C LYS A 107 -6.44 3.86 10.06
N PRO A 108 -7.17 4.63 9.23
CA PRO A 108 -7.17 4.48 7.77
C PRO A 108 -5.78 4.68 7.14
N ALA A 109 -4.94 5.55 7.72
CA ALA A 109 -3.58 5.78 7.23
C ALA A 109 -2.67 4.54 7.43
N LEU A 110 -2.80 3.84 8.56
CA LEU A 110 -2.07 2.58 8.79
C LEU A 110 -2.53 1.49 7.82
N PHE A 111 -3.86 1.33 7.67
CA PHE A 111 -4.46 0.36 6.76
C PHE A 111 -3.99 0.54 5.32
N SER A 112 -4.13 1.75 4.78
CA SER A 112 -3.71 2.08 3.41
C SER A 112 -2.20 1.90 3.20
N THR A 113 -1.38 2.27 4.19
CA THR A 113 0.08 2.08 4.12
C THR A 113 0.44 0.59 4.07
N PHE A 114 -0.16 -0.23 4.95
CA PHE A 114 0.08 -1.67 4.96
C PHE A 114 -0.37 -2.36 3.66
N LEU A 115 -1.58 -2.05 3.19
CA LEU A 115 -2.09 -2.62 1.95
C LEU A 115 -1.20 -2.27 0.76
N MET A 116 -0.71 -1.03 0.68
CA MET A 116 0.21 -0.65 -0.38
C MET A 116 1.55 -1.34 -0.30
N TRP A 117 2.10 -1.45 0.90
CA TRP A 117 3.32 -2.20 1.12
C TRP A 117 3.17 -3.65 0.63
N MET A 118 2.08 -4.31 0.99
CA MET A 118 1.80 -5.69 0.59
C MET A 118 1.57 -5.83 -0.93
N LEU A 119 0.79 -4.94 -1.54
CA LEU A 119 0.60 -4.92 -3.00
C LEU A 119 1.91 -4.67 -3.76
N ALA A 120 2.76 -3.76 -3.25
CA ALA A 120 4.08 -3.50 -3.80
C ALA A 120 5.00 -4.72 -3.67
N ARG A 121 5.05 -5.37 -2.49
CA ARG A 121 5.84 -6.59 -2.29
C ARG A 121 5.39 -7.71 -3.22
N LEU A 122 4.07 -7.94 -3.34
CA LEU A 122 3.53 -8.93 -4.28
C LEU A 122 4.00 -8.67 -5.72
N TYR A 123 4.03 -7.40 -6.13
CA TYR A 123 4.51 -7.05 -7.47
C TYR A 123 6.04 -7.15 -7.62
N LEU A 124 6.82 -6.83 -6.60
CA LEU A 124 8.29 -6.84 -6.66
C LEU A 124 8.88 -8.24 -6.51
N GLU A 125 8.32 -9.06 -5.63
CA GLU A 125 8.91 -10.35 -5.23
C GLU A 125 8.37 -11.53 -6.05
N LEU A 126 7.10 -11.49 -6.46
CA LEU A 126 6.55 -12.62 -7.21
C LEU A 126 7.17 -12.70 -8.61
N PRO A 127 7.51 -13.91 -9.08
CA PRO A 127 7.99 -14.10 -10.43
C PRO A 127 6.86 -13.84 -11.44
N GLU A 128 7.23 -13.39 -12.64
CA GLU A 128 6.29 -13.34 -13.77
C GLU A 128 5.78 -14.76 -14.10
N VAL A 129 4.47 -14.88 -14.29
CA VAL A 129 3.77 -16.14 -14.56
C VAL A 129 2.85 -15.87 -15.74
N GLY A 130 3.32 -16.15 -16.96
CA GLY A 130 2.70 -15.76 -18.23
C GLY A 130 1.18 -15.90 -18.32
N ASP A 131 0.67 -16.93 -19.00
CA ASP A 131 -0.78 -17.17 -19.10
C ASP A 131 -1.16 -18.40 -18.28
N ALA A 132 -1.30 -18.20 -16.97
CA ALA A 132 -1.67 -19.28 -16.05
C ALA A 132 -3.20 -19.51 -16.08
N ALA A 133 -3.62 -20.78 -16.14
CA ALA A 133 -5.04 -21.14 -16.15
C ALA A 133 -5.78 -20.77 -14.85
N LYS A 134 -5.06 -20.59 -13.75
CA LYS A 134 -5.57 -20.17 -12.43
C LYS A 134 -4.58 -19.21 -11.79
N PRO A 135 -5.05 -18.22 -11.00
CA PRO A 135 -4.16 -17.38 -10.21
C PRO A 135 -3.48 -18.20 -9.11
N LYS A 136 -2.26 -17.79 -8.73
CA LYS A 136 -1.53 -18.29 -7.56
C LYS A 136 -2.13 -17.76 -6.26
N LEU A 137 -2.62 -16.52 -6.28
CA LEU A 137 -3.20 -15.83 -5.14
C LEU A 137 -4.36 -14.96 -5.61
N VAL A 138 -5.42 -14.87 -4.82
CA VAL A 138 -6.50 -13.91 -5.02
C VAL A 138 -6.66 -13.11 -3.74
N PHE A 139 -6.42 -11.80 -3.83
CA PHE A 139 -6.51 -10.89 -2.70
C PHE A 139 -7.88 -10.20 -2.69
N PHE A 140 -8.61 -10.34 -1.59
CA PHE A 140 -9.91 -9.68 -1.39
C PHE A 140 -9.71 -8.49 -0.46
N LEU A 141 -10.03 -7.31 -0.97
CA LEU A 141 -9.96 -6.05 -0.22
C LEU A 141 -11.36 -5.66 0.19
N ASP A 142 -11.71 -5.97 1.43
CA ASP A 142 -12.95 -5.50 2.05
C ASP A 142 -12.83 -4.03 2.45
N GLU A 143 -13.94 -3.30 2.35
CA GLU A 143 -14.01 -1.85 2.50
C GLU A 143 -12.91 -1.11 1.73
N ALA A 144 -12.75 -1.48 0.45
CA ALA A 144 -11.72 -0.97 -0.44
C ALA A 144 -11.67 0.56 -0.55
N HIS A 145 -12.76 1.26 -0.21
CA HIS A 145 -12.81 2.72 -0.16
C HIS A 145 -11.80 3.32 0.82
N LEU A 146 -11.46 2.61 1.90
CA LEU A 146 -10.47 3.03 2.90
C LEU A 146 -9.05 3.13 2.32
N LEU A 147 -8.79 2.45 1.19
CA LEU A 147 -7.53 2.59 0.47
C LEU A 147 -7.41 3.95 -0.21
N PHE A 148 -8.52 4.57 -0.57
CA PHE A 148 -8.56 5.76 -1.43
C PHE A 148 -9.00 7.03 -0.71
N ASP A 149 -9.65 6.91 0.45
CA ASP A 149 -10.04 8.07 1.24
C ASP A 149 -8.81 8.82 1.77
N GLY A 150 -8.77 10.14 1.56
CA GLY A 150 -7.60 10.97 1.86
C GLY A 150 -6.33 10.66 1.05
N ALA A 151 -6.36 9.69 0.13
CA ALA A 151 -5.16 9.24 -0.55
C ALA A 151 -4.58 10.30 -1.51
N SER A 152 -3.26 10.50 -1.43
CA SER A 152 -2.54 11.40 -2.33
C SER A 152 -2.68 10.96 -3.80
N LYS A 153 -2.46 11.88 -4.74
CA LYS A 153 -2.48 11.53 -6.17
C LYS A 153 -1.42 10.45 -6.48
N ALA A 154 -0.21 10.61 -5.96
CA ALA A 154 0.87 9.65 -6.16
C ALA A 154 0.50 8.25 -5.65
N PHE A 155 -0.18 8.18 -4.50
CA PHE A 155 -0.68 6.93 -3.95
C PHE A 155 -1.68 6.27 -4.91
N ARG A 156 -2.67 7.02 -5.40
CA ARG A 156 -3.69 6.51 -6.33
C ARG A 156 -3.08 6.00 -7.64
N ASP A 157 -2.15 6.76 -8.20
CA ASP A 157 -1.42 6.39 -9.42
C ASP A 157 -0.64 5.07 -9.20
N GLN A 158 -0.03 4.89 -8.02
CA GLN A 158 0.69 3.67 -7.66
C GLN A 158 -0.25 2.47 -7.50
N VAL A 159 -1.39 2.62 -6.83
CA VAL A 159 -2.41 1.55 -6.70
C VAL A 159 -2.85 1.12 -8.10
N GLU A 160 -3.21 2.07 -8.96
CA GLU A 160 -3.66 1.79 -10.32
C GLU A 160 -2.60 1.02 -11.12
N GLN A 161 -1.33 1.44 -11.03
CA GLN A 161 -0.22 0.75 -11.68
C GLN A 161 -0.09 -0.69 -11.18
N VAL A 162 -0.15 -0.92 -9.87
CA VAL A 162 -0.05 -2.28 -9.32
C VAL A 162 -1.24 -3.13 -9.77
N VAL A 163 -2.48 -2.64 -9.65
CA VAL A 163 -3.69 -3.35 -10.10
C VAL A 163 -3.60 -3.74 -11.57
N ARG A 164 -3.06 -2.86 -12.42
CA ARG A 164 -2.86 -3.11 -13.86
C ARG A 164 -1.82 -4.21 -14.13
N LEU A 165 -0.73 -4.26 -13.37
CA LEU A 165 0.41 -5.12 -13.66
C LEU A 165 0.40 -6.45 -12.92
N ILE A 166 -0.18 -6.52 -11.72
CA ILE A 166 -0.12 -7.68 -10.81
C ILE A 166 -0.69 -8.98 -11.40
N ARG A 167 -1.54 -8.88 -12.43
CA ARG A 167 -2.04 -10.05 -13.17
C ARG A 167 -0.89 -10.87 -13.77
N SER A 168 0.16 -10.23 -14.27
CA SER A 168 1.30 -10.94 -14.85
C SER A 168 2.09 -11.74 -13.81
N LYS A 169 1.91 -11.45 -12.51
CA LYS A 169 2.42 -12.23 -11.39
C LYS A 169 1.52 -13.42 -11.00
N GLY A 170 0.42 -13.62 -11.73
CA GLY A 170 -0.59 -14.63 -11.40
C GLY A 170 -1.41 -14.27 -10.16
N VAL A 171 -1.56 -12.98 -9.84
CA VAL A 171 -2.34 -12.50 -8.71
C VAL A 171 -3.62 -11.83 -9.19
N GLY A 172 -4.76 -12.19 -8.59
CA GLY A 172 -6.04 -11.50 -8.77
C GLY A 172 -6.34 -10.56 -7.61
N ILE A 173 -6.93 -9.39 -7.89
CA ILE A 173 -7.42 -8.47 -6.86
C ILE A 173 -8.93 -8.32 -7.01
N ILE A 174 -9.65 -8.41 -5.89
CA ILE A 174 -11.09 -8.18 -5.81
C ILE A 174 -11.32 -7.07 -4.78
N PHE A 175 -11.83 -5.93 -5.24
CA PHE A 175 -12.28 -4.85 -4.38
C PHE A 175 -13.74 -5.07 -3.99
N ILE A 176 -14.03 -5.02 -2.70
CA ILE A 176 -15.38 -5.09 -2.14
C ILE A 176 -15.66 -3.71 -1.52
N THR A 177 -16.75 -3.10 -1.96
CA THR A 177 -17.19 -1.78 -1.49
C THR A 177 -18.70 -1.69 -1.53
N GLN A 178 -19.26 -0.79 -0.72
CA GLN A 178 -20.69 -0.52 -0.66
C GLN A 178 -21.17 0.25 -1.90
N SER A 179 -20.37 1.18 -2.42
CA SER A 179 -20.68 1.97 -3.60
C SER A 179 -19.50 1.96 -4.59
N PRO A 180 -19.77 1.76 -5.90
CA PRO A 180 -18.73 1.89 -6.93
C PRO A 180 -18.07 3.28 -6.95
N LYS A 181 -18.77 4.34 -6.51
CA LYS A 181 -18.22 5.70 -6.45
C LYS A 181 -17.03 5.84 -5.49
N ASP A 182 -16.89 4.90 -4.57
CA ASP A 182 -15.85 4.97 -3.55
C ASP A 182 -14.50 4.48 -4.09
N LEU A 183 -14.47 3.99 -5.33
CA LEU A 183 -13.27 3.62 -6.05
C LEU A 183 -12.97 4.65 -7.16
N PRO A 184 -11.68 5.01 -7.37
CA PRO A 184 -11.29 5.85 -8.50
C PRO A 184 -11.70 5.25 -9.85
N ALA A 185 -12.12 6.10 -10.79
CA ALA A 185 -12.56 5.67 -12.12
C ALA A 185 -11.47 4.92 -12.89
N GLU A 186 -10.22 5.32 -12.69
CA GLU A 186 -9.04 4.70 -13.28
C GLU A 186 -8.85 3.27 -12.79
N VAL A 187 -9.05 3.02 -11.49
CA VAL A 187 -8.99 1.68 -10.88
C VAL A 187 -10.18 0.84 -11.35
N LEU A 188 -11.40 1.38 -11.33
CA LEU A 188 -12.60 0.71 -11.83
C LEU A 188 -12.43 0.26 -13.29
N GLY A 189 -11.81 1.11 -14.13
CA GLY A 189 -11.53 0.81 -15.53
C GLY A 189 -10.57 -0.37 -15.75
N GLN A 190 -9.77 -0.75 -14.74
CA GLN A 190 -8.91 -1.93 -14.81
C GLN A 190 -9.61 -3.24 -14.38
N LEU A 191 -10.80 -3.15 -13.76
CA LEU A 191 -11.50 -4.32 -13.24
C LEU A 191 -12.24 -5.05 -14.36
N GLY A 192 -11.71 -6.21 -14.77
CA GLY A 192 -12.29 -7.01 -15.86
C GLY A 192 -13.58 -7.74 -15.51
N ASN A 193 -13.90 -7.90 -14.22
CA ASN A 193 -15.11 -8.57 -13.74
C ASN A 193 -15.81 -7.73 -12.68
N ARG A 194 -17.14 -7.78 -12.67
CA ARG A 194 -17.96 -7.11 -11.66
C ARG A 194 -19.07 -8.01 -11.16
N VAL A 195 -19.22 -8.08 -9.84
CA VAL A 195 -20.35 -8.68 -9.16
C VAL A 195 -21.08 -7.57 -8.41
N GLN A 196 -22.32 -7.32 -8.80
CA GLN A 196 -23.12 -6.26 -8.20
C GLN A 196 -24.35 -6.88 -7.53
N HIS A 197 -24.39 -6.78 -6.21
CA HIS A 197 -25.60 -7.13 -5.46
C HIS A 197 -26.65 -6.03 -5.67
N ALA A 198 -27.92 -6.34 -5.43
CA ALA A 198 -29.02 -5.42 -5.74
C ALA A 198 -28.82 -4.05 -5.05
N LEU A 199 -28.37 -3.05 -5.82
CA LEU A 199 -28.28 -1.67 -5.37
C LEU A 199 -29.70 -1.09 -5.35
N ARG A 200 -30.19 -0.78 -4.15
CA ARG A 200 -31.42 0.00 -4.00
C ARG A 200 -31.03 1.47 -4.14
N ALA A 201 -31.32 2.06 -5.29
CA ALA A 201 -31.16 3.50 -5.47
C ALA A 201 -32.23 4.20 -4.62
N PHE A 202 -31.81 4.89 -3.56
CA PHE A 202 -32.70 5.67 -2.71
C PHE A 202 -32.66 7.16 -3.08
N THR A 203 -31.62 7.60 -3.79
CA THR A 203 -31.45 8.97 -4.26
C THR A 203 -31.23 9.07 -5.78
N PRO A 204 -31.51 10.23 -6.41
CA PRO A 204 -31.19 10.46 -7.82
C PRO A 204 -29.71 10.34 -8.15
N ASP A 205 -28.84 10.63 -7.18
CA ASP A 205 -27.39 10.49 -7.33
C ASP A 205 -26.95 9.03 -7.31
N ASP A 206 -27.61 8.15 -6.54
CA ASP A 206 -27.39 6.70 -6.58
C ASP A 206 -27.78 6.13 -7.93
N GLU A 207 -28.89 6.62 -8.51
CA GLU A 207 -29.37 6.18 -9.81
C GLU A 207 -28.42 6.59 -10.95
N LYS A 208 -27.87 7.81 -10.89
CA LYS A 208 -26.79 8.25 -11.78
C LYS A 208 -25.52 7.44 -11.60
N ALA A 209 -25.13 7.12 -10.35
CA ALA A 209 -23.98 6.28 -10.04
C ALA A 209 -24.08 4.92 -10.71
N LEU A 210 -25.24 4.29 -10.54
CA LEU A 210 -25.58 2.99 -11.08
C LEU A 210 -25.43 2.98 -12.60
N ARG A 211 -25.95 4.02 -13.28
CA ARG A 211 -25.87 4.14 -14.74
C ARG A 211 -24.47 4.47 -15.25
N ALA A 212 -23.69 5.25 -14.50
CA ALA A 212 -22.33 5.62 -14.88
C ALA A 212 -21.32 4.48 -14.63
N ALA A 213 -21.58 3.66 -13.62
CA ALA A 213 -20.80 2.48 -13.33
C ALA A 213 -21.19 1.29 -14.23
N ALA A 214 -22.41 1.25 -14.79
CA ALA A 214 -22.94 0.14 -15.58
C ALA A 214 -22.40 0.08 -17.01
#